data_AF-A0A5C9EPH0-F1
#
_entry.id   AF-A0A5C9EPH0-F1
#
_cell.length_a   1.000
_cell.length_b   1.000
_cell.length_c   1.000
_cell.angle_alpha   90.00
_cell.angle_beta   90.00
_cell.angle_gamma   90.00
#
_symmetry.space_group_name_H-M   'P 1'
#
loop_
_entity.id
_entity.type
_entity.pdbx_description
1 polymer ?
#
loop_
_entity_poly.entity_id
_entity_poly.type
_entity_poly.pdbx_seq_one_letter_code
_entity_poly.pdbx_strand_id
1 'polypeptide(L)'
;MITHNNIPLYDMDDYEKALGTPSAQKVIALLVCWNSLAFKEIVQKTGMSESQIHTTLKSLTELNIVLKERRGIYSISHSKFVMHLKTAYEDIIEQTVDNMLYFLSKNIDSLPVSELERKSKALIDQWEPFLYKHFSNQVSSLSSHIIDRLS
;
A
#
# COMPACT_ATOMS: atom_id res chain seq x y z
N MET A 1 -3.09 38.06 -21.34
CA MET A 1 -2.01 37.06 -21.22
C MET A 1 -2.54 35.89 -20.41
N ILE A 2 -2.97 34.83 -21.07
CA ILE A 2 -3.33 33.58 -20.41
C ILE A 2 -2.05 32.76 -20.42
N THR A 3 -1.44 32.56 -19.26
CA THR A 3 -0.32 31.63 -19.13
C THR A 3 -0.89 30.23 -19.35
N HIS A 4 -0.61 29.65 -20.51
CA HIS A 4 -0.81 28.23 -20.75
C HIS A 4 -0.04 27.48 -19.68
N ASN A 5 -0.77 26.87 -18.73
CA ASN A 5 -0.24 25.83 -17.88
C ASN A 5 0.24 24.72 -18.81
N ASN A 6 1.55 24.69 -19.09
CA ASN A 6 2.22 23.55 -19.68
C ASN A 6 2.08 22.39 -18.69
N ILE A 7 0.96 21.67 -18.77
CA ILE A 7 0.91 20.30 -18.29
C ILE A 7 1.86 19.56 -19.24
N PRO A 8 2.98 19.01 -18.76
CA PRO A 8 3.79 18.17 -19.61
C PRO A 8 2.88 17.06 -20.13
N LEU A 9 2.69 16.97 -21.44
CA LEU A 9 2.10 15.79 -22.06
C LEU A 9 3.13 14.67 -21.87
N TYR A 10 3.07 14.00 -20.73
CA TYR A 10 3.69 12.70 -20.59
C TYR A 10 2.95 11.75 -21.53
N ASP A 11 3.71 10.99 -22.29
CA ASP A 11 3.15 9.95 -23.15
C ASP A 11 2.42 8.93 -22.27
N MET A 12 1.22 8.53 -22.67
CA MET A 12 0.47 7.48 -21.95
C MET A 12 1.31 6.20 -21.86
N ASP A 13 2.15 5.96 -22.87
CA ASP A 13 3.12 4.87 -22.91
C ASP A 13 4.09 4.86 -21.71
N ASP A 14 4.50 6.03 -21.22
CA ASP A 14 5.43 6.12 -20.09
C ASP A 14 4.73 5.79 -18.77
N TYR A 15 3.47 6.21 -18.62
CA TYR A 15 2.64 5.80 -17.49
C TYR A 15 2.37 4.30 -17.51
N GLU A 16 2.02 3.73 -18.67
CA GLU A 16 1.77 2.30 -18.81
C GLU A 16 3.01 1.46 -18.49
N LYS A 17 4.19 1.87 -18.99
CA LYS A 17 5.45 1.19 -18.68
C LYS A 17 5.77 1.22 -17.20
N ALA A 18 5.62 2.36 -16.53
CA ALA A 18 5.93 2.47 -15.11
C ALA A 18 4.91 1.70 -14.25
N LEU A 19 3.61 1.94 -14.45
CA LEU A 19 2.51 1.34 -13.69
C LEU A 19 2.31 -0.15 -14.00
N GLY A 20 2.79 -0.62 -15.15
CA GLY A 20 2.75 -2.04 -15.53
C GLY A 20 3.73 -2.92 -14.75
N THR A 21 4.69 -2.34 -14.01
CA THR A 21 5.65 -3.14 -13.25
C THR A 21 5.11 -3.55 -11.87
N PRO A 22 5.30 -4.81 -11.44
CA PRO A 22 4.89 -5.26 -10.10
C PRO A 22 5.52 -4.43 -8.97
N SER A 23 6.76 -3.98 -9.15
CA SER A 23 7.47 -3.14 -8.18
C SER A 23 6.77 -1.79 -7.97
N ALA A 24 6.38 -1.12 -9.06
CA ALA A 24 5.69 0.16 -8.99
C ALA A 24 4.32 0.00 -8.34
N GLN A 25 3.54 -1.01 -8.75
CA GLN A 25 2.23 -1.27 -8.15
C GLN A 25 2.34 -1.51 -6.64
N LYS A 26 3.33 -2.29 -6.21
CA LYS A 26 3.57 -2.56 -4.78
C LYS A 26 3.95 -1.31 -4.00
N VAL A 27 4.81 -0.45 -4.56
CA VAL A 27 5.21 0.83 -3.93
C VAL A 27 4.02 1.80 -3.86
N ILE A 28 3.22 1.90 -4.92
CA ILE A 28 2.02 2.76 -4.95
C ILE A 28 1.02 2.28 -3.90
N ALA A 29 0.66 0.99 -3.91
CA ALA A 29 -0.28 0.44 -2.92
C ALA A 29 0.18 0.71 -1.48
N LEU A 30 1.49 0.56 -1.22
CA LEU A 30 2.07 0.84 0.09
C LEU A 30 1.94 2.33 0.46
N LEU A 31 2.28 3.25 -0.45
CA LEU A 31 2.18 4.68 -0.17
C LEU A 31 0.74 5.18 -0.11
N VAL A 32 -0.20 4.54 -0.81
CA VAL A 32 -1.65 4.79 -0.68
C VAL A 32 -2.12 4.42 0.72
N CYS A 33 -1.67 3.28 1.25
CA CYS A 33 -2.02 2.82 2.59
C CYS A 33 -1.39 3.69 3.70
N TRP A 34 -0.11 4.03 3.57
CA TRP A 34 0.68 4.68 4.64
C TRP A 34 0.77 6.20 4.50
N ASN A 35 0.26 6.77 3.40
CA ASN A 35 0.38 8.18 2.96
C ASN A 35 1.83 8.62 2.65
N SER A 36 2.76 8.39 3.59
CA SER A 36 4.16 8.78 3.46
C SER A 36 5.07 7.77 4.16
N LEU A 37 6.20 7.43 3.54
CA LEU A 37 7.19 6.51 4.12
C LEU A 37 8.62 6.93 3.79
N ALA A 38 9.54 6.65 4.71
CA ALA A 38 10.97 6.71 4.44
C ALA A 38 11.42 5.57 3.53
N PHE A 39 12.49 5.79 2.76
CA PHE A 39 13.07 4.81 1.85
C PHE A 39 13.30 3.43 2.51
N LYS A 40 13.86 3.43 3.73
CA LYS A 40 14.14 2.20 4.48
C LYS A 40 12.86 1.46 4.88
N GLU A 41 11.79 2.19 5.20
CA GLU A 41 10.49 1.60 5.52
C GLU A 41 9.85 0.99 4.27
N ILE A 42 9.98 1.64 3.11
CA ILE A 42 9.53 1.09 1.82
C ILE A 42 10.28 -0.21 1.51
N VAL A 43 11.61 -0.23 1.65
CA VAL A 43 12.44 -1.43 1.49
C VAL A 43 11.96 -2.54 2.42
N GLN A 44 11.80 -2.25 3.71
CA GLN A 44 11.38 -3.23 4.71
C GLN A 44 9.99 -3.79 4.43
N LYS A 45 9.00 -2.93 4.20
CA LYS A 45 7.59 -3.35 4.01
C LYS A 45 7.33 -4.03 2.68
N THR A 46 8.10 -3.67 1.63
CA THR A 46 7.98 -4.35 0.34
C THR A 46 8.81 -5.63 0.24
N GLY A 47 9.86 -5.77 1.06
CA GLY A 47 10.84 -6.86 0.95
C GLY A 47 11.69 -6.82 -0.33
N MET A 48 11.66 -5.70 -1.07
CA MET A 48 12.45 -5.52 -2.30
C MET A 48 13.85 -5.01 -1.99
N SER A 49 14.81 -5.25 -2.90
CA SER A 49 16.17 -4.73 -2.74
C SER A 49 16.22 -3.20 -2.81
N GLU A 50 17.21 -2.58 -2.17
CA GLU A 50 17.39 -1.12 -2.20
C GLU A 50 17.53 -0.58 -3.64
N SER A 51 18.25 -1.31 -4.50
CA SER A 51 18.43 -0.93 -5.91
C SER A 51 17.10 -0.94 -6.67
N GLN A 52 16.26 -1.96 -6.44
CA GLN A 52 14.94 -2.06 -7.04
C GLN A 52 14.01 -0.93 -6.55
N ILE A 53 14.02 -0.62 -5.25
CA ILE A 53 13.25 0.50 -4.69
C ILE A 53 13.74 1.83 -5.25
N HIS A 54 15.05 2.04 -5.34
CA HIS A 54 15.61 3.28 -5.88
C HIS A 54 15.18 3.50 -7.33
N THR A 55 15.28 2.46 -8.16
CA THR A 55 14.88 2.50 -9.58
C THR A 55 13.38 2.77 -9.72
N THR A 56 12.56 2.08 -8.92
CA THR A 56 11.10 2.23 -8.92
C THR A 56 10.69 3.65 -8.51
N LEU A 57 11.21 4.15 -7.39
CA LEU A 57 10.91 5.50 -6.90
C LEU A 57 11.39 6.58 -7.87
N LYS A 58 12.56 6.39 -8.48
CA LYS A 58 13.05 7.32 -9.51
C LYS A 58 12.05 7.45 -10.66
N SER A 59 11.60 6.33 -11.22
CA SER A 59 10.62 6.32 -12.32
C SER A 59 9.27 6.93 -11.90
N LEU A 60 8.77 6.58 -10.72
CA LEU A 60 7.50 7.13 -10.21
C LEU A 60 7.57 8.64 -9.91
N THR A 61 8.74 9.13 -9.49
CA THR A 61 8.97 10.56 -9.27
C THR A 61 9.11 11.33 -10.58
N GLU A 62 9.79 10.77 -11.59
CA GLU A 62 9.89 11.38 -12.93
C GLU A 62 8.51 11.59 -13.58
N LEU A 63 7.54 10.74 -13.27
CA LEU A 63 6.13 10.82 -13.74
C LEU A 63 5.20 11.62 -12.82
N ASN A 64 5.73 12.25 -11.76
CA ASN A 64 4.96 12.97 -10.75
C ASN A 64 3.86 12.13 -10.06
N ILE A 65 4.02 10.81 -9.99
CA ILE A 65 3.12 9.90 -9.24
C ILE A 65 3.50 9.91 -7.76
N VAL A 66 4.80 9.87 -7.48
CA VAL A 66 5.37 9.89 -6.13
C VAL A 66 6.21 11.14 -5.94
N LEU A 67 5.99 11.86 -4.86
CA LEU A 67 6.76 13.03 -4.47
C LEU A 67 7.83 12.64 -3.44
N LYS A 68 8.99 13.30 -3.52
CA LYS A 68 10.03 13.24 -2.49
C LYS A 68 9.94 14.49 -1.63
N GLU A 69 9.24 14.40 -0.50
CA GLU A 69 8.94 15.57 0.35
C GLU A 69 10.17 16.15 1.04
N ARG A 70 10.98 15.27 1.63
CA ARG A 70 12.20 15.61 2.37
C ARG A 70 13.22 14.48 2.24
N ARG A 71 14.40 14.60 2.85
CA ARG A 71 15.51 13.65 2.71
C ARG A 71 15.07 12.21 2.98
N GLY A 72 14.81 11.48 1.90
CA GLY A 72 14.47 10.06 1.91
C GLY A 72 13.01 9.72 2.25
N ILE A 73 12.09 10.69 2.31
CA ILE A 73 10.66 10.45 2.58
C ILE A 73 9.85 10.69 1.30
N TYR A 74 8.96 9.74 1.00
CA TYR A 74 8.18 9.69 -0.23
C TYR A 74 6.69 9.61 0.08
N SER A 75 5.86 10.25 -0.75
CA SER A 75 4.40 10.26 -0.64
C SER A 75 3.74 10.24 -2.02
N ILE A 76 2.44 9.92 -2.06
CA ILE A 76 1.66 10.00 -3.31
C ILE A 76 1.42 11.47 -3.67
N SER A 77 1.54 11.78 -4.97
CA SER A 77 1.26 13.12 -5.51
C SER A 77 -0.23 13.48 -5.43
N HIS A 78 -0.52 14.76 -5.25
CA HIS A 78 -1.89 15.29 -5.14
C HIS A 78 -2.48 15.75 -6.47
N SER A 79 -1.85 15.41 -7.61
CA SER A 79 -2.39 15.75 -8.92
C SER A 79 -3.72 15.02 -9.17
N LYS A 80 -4.64 15.63 -9.93
CA LYS A 80 -5.97 15.06 -10.20
C LYS A 80 -5.90 13.62 -10.72
N PHE A 81 -4.99 13.35 -11.65
CA PHE A 81 -4.77 12.01 -12.20
C PHE A 81 -4.34 11.02 -11.10
N VAL A 82 -3.35 11.39 -10.29
CA VAL A 82 -2.84 10.52 -9.22
C VAL A 82 -3.86 10.31 -8.11
N MET A 83 -4.75 11.28 -7.86
CA MET A 83 -5.86 11.08 -6.94
C MET A 83 -6.87 10.04 -7.45
N HIS A 84 -7.16 9.99 -8.75
CA HIS A 84 -7.96 8.90 -9.33
C HIS A 84 -7.25 7.55 -9.21
N LEU A 85 -5.93 7.52 -9.45
CA LEU A 85 -5.12 6.33 -9.24
C LEU A 85 -5.17 5.86 -7.78
N LYS A 86 -5.04 6.78 -6.83
CA LYS A 86 -5.13 6.51 -5.38
C LYS A 86 -6.44 5.83 -5.05
N THR A 87 -7.58 6.36 -5.51
CA THR A 87 -8.90 5.75 -5.27
C THR A 87 -8.99 4.33 -5.82
N ALA A 88 -8.51 4.09 -7.06
CA ALA A 88 -8.51 2.74 -7.63
C ALA A 88 -7.66 1.75 -6.81
N TYR A 89 -6.52 2.20 -6.27
CA TYR A 89 -5.70 1.38 -5.38
C TYR A 89 -6.35 1.19 -4.01
N GLU A 90 -7.04 2.19 -3.45
CA GLU A 90 -7.79 2.05 -2.20
C GLU A 90 -8.86 0.95 -2.34
N ASP A 91 -9.61 0.92 -3.45
CA ASP A 91 -10.62 -0.11 -3.71
C ASP A 91 -10.00 -1.53 -3.79
N ILE A 92 -8.85 -1.66 -4.46
CA ILE A 92 -8.13 -2.94 -4.57
C ILE A 92 -7.60 -3.38 -3.19
N ILE A 93 -7.04 -2.46 -2.41
CA ILE A 93 -6.55 -2.74 -1.06
C ILE A 93 -7.70 -3.16 -0.16
N GLU A 94 -8.83 -2.46 -0.22
CA GLU A 94 -10.03 -2.77 0.56
C GLU A 94 -10.52 -4.20 0.29
N GLN A 95 -10.68 -4.57 -0.98
CA GLN A 95 -11.06 -5.93 -1.37
C GLN A 95 -10.03 -6.96 -0.93
N THR A 96 -8.74 -6.65 -1.02
CA THR A 96 -7.66 -7.57 -0.60
C THR A 96 -7.72 -7.82 0.90
N VAL A 97 -7.85 -6.75 1.69
CA VAL A 97 -7.91 -6.81 3.16
C VAL A 97 -9.17 -7.52 3.62
N ASP A 98 -10.33 -7.22 3.04
CA ASP A 98 -11.60 -7.88 3.38
C ASP A 98 -11.52 -9.39 3.11
N ASN A 99 -10.98 -9.79 1.95
CA ASN A 99 -10.76 -11.21 1.63
C ASN A 99 -9.82 -11.90 2.62
N MET A 100 -8.75 -11.22 3.06
CA MET A 100 -7.83 -11.75 4.05
C MET A 100 -8.48 -11.89 5.43
N LEU A 101 -9.25 -10.90 5.88
CA LEU A 101 -10.00 -10.93 7.13
C LEU A 101 -11.07 -12.03 7.11
N TYR A 102 -11.80 -12.15 6.00
CA TYR A 102 -12.77 -13.23 5.80
C TYR A 102 -12.11 -14.60 5.87
N PHE A 103 -10.97 -14.80 5.20
CA PHE A 103 -10.21 -16.04 5.28
C PHE A 103 -9.81 -16.36 6.72
N LEU A 104 -9.27 -15.40 7.46
CA LEU A 104 -8.85 -15.61 8.85
C LEU A 104 -10.05 -15.94 9.75
N SER A 105 -11.14 -15.22 9.62
CA SER A 105 -12.38 -15.46 10.38
C SER A 105 -12.97 -16.84 10.09
N LYS A 106 -13.01 -17.26 8.82
CA LYS A 106 -13.54 -18.58 8.45
C LYS A 106 -12.69 -19.75 8.91
N ASN A 107 -11.40 -19.53 9.11
CA ASN A 107 -10.46 -20.58 9.50
C ASN A 107 -9.98 -20.41 10.95
N ILE A 108 -10.68 -19.61 11.75
CA ILE A 108 -10.25 -19.24 13.09
C ILE A 108 -10.22 -20.42 14.05
N ASP A 109 -11.06 -21.44 13.83
CA ASP A 109 -11.10 -22.65 14.67
C ASP A 109 -10.26 -23.79 14.09
N SER A 110 -10.05 -23.79 12.76
CA SER A 110 -9.39 -24.87 12.04
C SER A 110 -7.87 -24.72 11.95
N LEU A 111 -7.36 -23.48 11.96
CA LEU A 111 -5.92 -23.23 11.91
C LEU A 111 -5.26 -23.35 13.29
N PRO A 112 -3.99 -23.82 13.33
CA PRO A 112 -3.16 -23.70 14.52
C PRO A 112 -3.03 -22.22 14.93
N VAL A 113 -3.04 -21.96 16.25
CA VAL A 113 -2.96 -20.58 16.79
C VAL A 113 -1.70 -19.86 16.28
N SER A 114 -0.55 -20.52 16.25
CA SER A 114 0.69 -19.95 15.74
C SER A 114 0.61 -19.55 14.25
N GLU A 115 -0.17 -20.26 13.45
CA GLU A 115 -0.38 -19.91 12.05
C GLU A 115 -1.33 -18.71 11.90
N LEU A 116 -2.39 -18.64 12.72
CA LEU A 116 -3.29 -17.50 12.80
C LEU A 116 -2.53 -16.23 13.21
N GLU A 117 -1.76 -16.30 14.29
CA GLU A 117 -0.93 -15.18 14.76
C GLU A 117 0.02 -14.68 13.68
N ARG A 118 0.73 -15.59 13.01
CA ARG A 118 1.66 -15.23 11.93
C ARG A 118 0.95 -14.52 10.79
N LYS A 119 -0.22 -15.02 10.35
CA LYS A 119 -0.98 -14.42 9.25
C LYS A 119 -1.61 -13.08 9.65
N SER A 120 -2.18 -12.99 10.86
CA SER A 120 -2.73 -11.74 11.40
C SER A 120 -1.65 -10.68 11.56
N LYS A 121 -0.47 -11.05 12.04
CA LYS A 121 0.68 -10.15 12.12
C LYS A 121 1.11 -9.65 10.75
N ALA A 122 1.21 -10.53 9.75
CA ALA A 122 1.56 -10.13 8.39
C ALA A 122 0.52 -9.16 7.78
N LEU A 123 -0.77 -9.38 8.04
CA LEU A 123 -1.86 -8.50 7.63
C LEU A 123 -1.69 -7.10 8.26
N ILE A 124 -1.45 -7.04 9.58
CA ILE A 124 -1.23 -5.79 10.31
C ILE A 124 0.02 -5.07 9.81
N ASP A 125 1.17 -5.72 9.81
CA ASP A 125 2.46 -5.11 9.45
C ASP A 125 2.42 -4.43 8.05
N GLN A 126 1.62 -5.00 7.14
CA GLN A 126 1.47 -4.51 5.78
C GLN A 126 0.40 -3.41 5.65
N TRP A 127 -0.73 -3.51 6.36
CA TRP A 127 -1.93 -2.69 6.11
C TRP A 127 -2.48 -1.93 7.32
N GLU A 128 -1.71 -1.81 8.40
CA GLU A 128 -2.15 -1.26 9.69
C GLU A 128 -2.99 0.04 9.61
N PRO A 129 -2.55 1.12 8.92
CA PRO A 129 -3.34 2.35 8.88
C PRO A 129 -4.70 2.15 8.19
N PHE A 130 -4.74 1.31 7.16
CA PHE A 130 -5.96 1.01 6.41
C PHE A 130 -6.92 0.15 7.22
N LEU A 131 -6.39 -0.86 7.91
CA LEU A 131 -7.14 -1.75 8.80
C LEU A 131 -7.88 -0.98 9.90
N TYR A 132 -7.18 -0.08 10.60
CA TYR A 132 -7.81 0.69 11.68
C TYR A 132 -8.83 1.71 11.18
N LYS A 133 -8.65 2.24 9.97
CA LYS A 133 -9.57 3.21 9.39
C LYS A 133 -10.84 2.57 8.84
N HIS A 134 -10.74 1.41 8.20
CA HIS A 134 -11.84 0.79 7.45
C HIS A 134 -12.45 -0.45 8.13
N PHE A 135 -11.68 -1.15 8.97
CA PHE A 135 -12.01 -2.50 9.44
C PHE A 135 -11.82 -2.71 10.96
N SER A 136 -11.84 -1.62 11.74
CA SER A 136 -11.56 -1.65 13.19
C SER A 136 -12.35 -2.73 13.95
N ASN A 137 -13.65 -2.85 13.70
CA ASN A 137 -14.51 -3.84 14.35
C ASN A 137 -14.12 -5.29 14.04
N GLN A 138 -13.78 -5.58 12.78
CA GLN A 138 -13.36 -6.93 12.36
C GLN A 138 -12.00 -7.28 12.98
N VAL A 139 -11.07 -6.33 13.02
CA VAL A 139 -9.76 -6.49 13.66
C VAL A 139 -9.92 -6.75 15.17
N SER A 140 -10.77 -5.99 15.85
CA SER A 140 -11.06 -6.22 17.27
C SER A 140 -11.69 -7.59 17.52
N SER A 141 -12.66 -7.99 16.69
CA SER A 141 -13.31 -9.31 16.80
C SER A 141 -12.32 -10.45 16.59
N LEU A 142 -11.48 -10.37 15.55
CA LEU A 142 -10.43 -11.35 15.27
C LEU A 142 -9.43 -11.45 16.44
N SER A 143 -9.01 -10.30 16.98
CA SER A 143 -8.04 -10.25 18.08
C SER A 143 -8.59 -10.89 19.35
N SER A 144 -9.86 -10.63 19.70
CA SER A 144 -10.52 -11.23 20.87
C SER A 144 -10.52 -12.76 20.78
N HIS A 145 -10.94 -13.32 19.64
CA HIS A 145 -10.99 -14.77 19.47
C HIS A 145 -9.59 -15.41 19.53
N ILE A 146 -8.56 -14.75 18.99
CA ILE A 146 -7.18 -15.27 19.09
C ILE A 146 -6.74 -15.31 20.56
N ILE A 147 -7.05 -14.27 21.35
CA ILE A 147 -6.74 -14.22 22.79
C ILE A 147 -7.49 -15.31 23.55
N ASP A 148 -8.76 -15.54 23.23
CA ASP A 148 -9.58 -16.59 23.85
C ASP A 148 -9.00 -17.99 23.59
N ARG A 149 -8.41 -18.23 22.41
CA ARG A 149 -7.74 -19.50 22.08
C ARG A 149 -6.34 -19.66 22.69
N LEU A 150 -5.74 -18.59 23.20
CA LEU A 150 -4.45 -18.61 23.88
C LEU A 150 -4.57 -18.84 25.40
N SER A 151 -5.76 -18.59 25.95
CA SER A 151 -6.08 -18.70 27.39
C SER A 151 -6.44 -20.12 27.78
#